data_AF-A0A7W0JTS2-F1
#
_entry.id   AF-A0A7W0JTS2-F1
#
_cell.length_a   1.000
_cell.length_b   1.000
_cell.length_c   1.000
_cell.angle_alpha   90.00
_cell.angle_beta   90.00
_cell.angle_gamma   90.00
#
_symmetry.space_group_name_H-M   'P 1'
#
loop_
_entity.id
_entity.type
_entity.pdbx_description
1 polymer ?
#
loop_
_entity_poly.entity_id
_entity_poly.type
_entity_poly.pdbx_seq_one_letter_code
_entity_poly.pdbx_strand_id
1 'polypeptide(L)'
;MSAVPKDGATVLKNTTSPREKNARAQPVQAPPGRVSSGFVIKQLVTDGLLSAADAERFKITGGRERSGHPLVVLAEMNYRSPQADRQLLDLETLTRWIAEKAALPYFHIDPLKVDFTRVVDVMSSSYATTYSILPVAMTPTEVTIATSEPFLTGWDR
;
A
#
# COMPACT_ATOMS: atom_id res chain seq x y z
N MET A 1 -65.33 -28.51 19.60
CA MET A 1 -64.98 -28.43 18.17
C MET A 1 -64.22 -27.14 17.96
N SER A 2 -62.88 -27.18 18.03
CA SER A 2 -62.03 -26.01 17.76
C SER A 2 -61.65 -26.01 16.29
N ALA A 3 -61.97 -24.92 15.61
CA ALA A 3 -61.59 -24.63 14.24
C ALA A 3 -60.23 -23.89 14.21
N VAL A 4 -59.45 -24.23 13.19
CA VAL A 4 -58.13 -23.72 12.82
C VAL A 4 -58.15 -22.21 12.51
N PRO A 5 -57.10 -21.44 12.86
CA PRO A 5 -56.77 -20.20 12.17
C PRO A 5 -55.64 -20.39 11.15
N LYS A 6 -55.86 -19.81 9.96
CA LYS A 6 -54.91 -19.58 8.88
C LYS A 6 -54.22 -18.21 9.05
N ASP A 7 -53.15 -18.02 8.29
CA ASP A 7 -52.41 -16.78 8.03
C ASP A 7 -51.48 -16.33 9.16
N GLY A 8 -50.26 -15.87 8.92
CA GLY A 8 -49.56 -15.53 7.68
C GLY A 8 -48.17 -15.02 8.10
N ALA A 9 -47.20 -15.18 7.21
CA ALA A 9 -45.79 -14.88 7.44
C ALA A 9 -45.51 -13.42 7.86
N THR A 10 -44.45 -13.20 8.65
CA THR A 10 -43.25 -12.46 8.22
C THR A 10 -42.33 -12.19 9.42
N VAL A 11 -41.21 -12.90 9.48
CA VAL A 11 -40.06 -12.57 10.34
C VAL A 11 -39.15 -11.66 9.52
N LEU A 12 -39.07 -10.38 9.86
CA LEU A 12 -38.12 -9.44 9.27
C LEU A 12 -36.73 -9.69 9.86
N LYS A 13 -35.89 -10.44 9.15
CA LYS A 13 -34.43 -10.44 9.36
C LYS A 13 -33.83 -9.38 8.45
N ASN A 14 -33.52 -8.20 8.99
CA ASN A 14 -32.73 -7.19 8.29
C ASN A 14 -31.26 -7.61 8.26
N THR A 15 -30.88 -8.39 7.25
CA THR A 15 -29.50 -8.56 6.80
C THR A 15 -29.22 -7.59 5.67
N THR A 16 -28.46 -6.52 5.92
CA THR A 16 -27.62 -5.89 4.88
C THR A 16 -26.51 -5.07 5.53
N SER A 17 -25.32 -5.66 5.72
CA SER A 17 -24.07 -4.89 5.82
C SER A 17 -23.57 -4.60 4.40
N PRO A 18 -23.22 -3.35 4.04
CA PRO A 18 -22.76 -3.05 2.69
C PRO A 18 -21.30 -3.51 2.49
N ARG A 19 -21.13 -4.55 1.67
CA ARG A 19 -19.99 -4.80 0.75
C ARG A 19 -18.58 -4.51 1.27
N GLU A 20 -18.04 -5.40 2.10
CA GLU A 20 -16.60 -5.69 2.08
C GLU A 20 -16.29 -6.57 0.86
N LYS A 21 -16.17 -5.95 -0.32
CA LYS A 21 -15.48 -6.59 -1.45
C LYS A 21 -13.98 -6.36 -1.29
N ASN A 22 -13.38 -6.96 -0.27
CA ASN A 22 -11.95 -7.22 -0.27
C ASN A 22 -11.72 -8.36 -1.27
N ALA A 23 -11.63 -8.01 -2.55
CA ALA A 23 -11.04 -8.90 -3.54
C ALA A 23 -9.63 -9.21 -3.05
N ARG A 24 -9.40 -10.46 -2.67
CA ARG A 24 -8.12 -10.98 -2.19
C ARG A 24 -7.07 -10.70 -3.27
N ALA A 25 -6.38 -9.56 -3.16
CA ALA A 25 -5.33 -9.18 -4.08
C ALA A 25 -4.25 -10.26 -3.97
N GLN A 26 -4.11 -11.07 -5.01
CA GLN A 26 -2.98 -11.99 -5.08
C GLN A 26 -1.72 -11.12 -5.14
N PRO A 27 -0.69 -11.42 -4.33
CA PRO A 27 0.55 -10.65 -4.36
C PRO A 27 1.10 -10.66 -5.78
N VAL A 28 1.35 -9.47 -6.31
CA VAL A 28 1.95 -9.34 -7.64
C VAL A 28 3.36 -9.94 -7.56
N GLN A 29 3.75 -10.73 -8.56
CA GLN A 29 5.14 -11.18 -8.70
C GLN A 29 6.00 -9.97 -9.06
N ALA A 30 6.45 -9.24 -8.03
CA ALA A 30 7.42 -8.18 -8.17
C ALA A 30 8.83 -8.77 -8.36
N PRO A 31 9.70 -8.11 -9.13
CA PRO A 31 11.12 -8.45 -9.13
C PRO A 31 11.66 -8.38 -7.70
N PRO A 32 12.50 -9.33 -7.27
CA PRO A 32 13.10 -9.29 -5.94
C PRO A 32 14.00 -8.06 -5.79
N GLY A 33 14.01 -7.49 -4.58
CA GLY A 33 14.87 -6.36 -4.23
C GLY A 33 14.12 -5.04 -4.12
N ARG A 34 14.85 -3.94 -4.34
CA ARG A 34 14.30 -2.59 -4.22
C ARG A 34 13.26 -2.30 -5.32
N VAL A 35 12.24 -1.55 -4.94
CA VAL A 35 11.20 -1.03 -5.84
C VAL A 35 11.88 -0.26 -6.95
N SER A 36 11.60 -0.65 -8.19
CA SER A 36 12.14 0.00 -9.39
C SER A 36 11.08 0.83 -10.08
N SER A 37 11.50 1.94 -10.71
CA SER A 37 10.61 2.77 -11.52
C SER A 37 9.96 1.99 -12.66
N GLY A 38 10.70 1.05 -13.27
CA GLY A 38 10.17 0.19 -14.32
C GLY A 38 9.00 -0.69 -13.83
N PHE A 39 9.12 -1.28 -12.64
CA PHE A 39 8.03 -2.03 -12.02
C PHE A 39 6.83 -1.12 -11.71
N VAL A 40 7.07 0.00 -11.02
CA VAL A 40 6.00 0.92 -10.59
C VAL A 40 5.18 1.42 -11.78
N ILE A 41 5.85 1.95 -12.81
CA ILE A 41 5.18 2.50 -13.99
C ILE A 41 4.38 1.41 -14.72
N LYS A 42 4.96 0.21 -14.90
CA LYS A 42 4.28 -0.91 -15.55
C LYS A 42 3.00 -1.29 -14.79
N GLN A 43 3.08 -1.40 -13.48
CA GLN A 43 1.93 -1.83 -12.65
C GLN A 43 0.86 -0.74 -12.58
N LEU A 44 1.21 0.54 -12.44
CA LEU A 44 0.23 1.64 -12.43
C LEU A 44 -0.53 1.76 -13.75
N VAL A 45 0.12 1.53 -14.89
CA VAL A 45 -0.56 1.45 -16.19
C VAL A 45 -1.47 0.23 -16.26
N THR A 46 -1.01 -0.91 -15.75
CA THR A 46 -1.79 -2.16 -15.70
C THR A 46 -3.07 -1.98 -14.86
N ASP A 47 -2.99 -1.23 -13.76
CA ASP A 47 -4.11 -0.94 -12.87
C ASP A 47 -4.99 0.23 -13.35
N GLY A 48 -4.63 0.87 -14.48
CA GLY A 48 -5.36 2.02 -15.00
C GLY A 48 -5.26 3.27 -14.13
N LEU A 49 -4.25 3.35 -13.24
CA LEU A 49 -3.98 4.52 -12.41
C LEU A 49 -3.07 5.54 -13.11
N LEU A 50 -2.29 5.11 -14.10
CA LEU A 50 -1.44 5.99 -14.91
C LEU A 50 -1.72 5.78 -16.40
N SER A 51 -1.79 6.86 -17.17
CA SER A 51 -1.97 6.77 -18.62
C SER A 51 -0.69 6.30 -19.32
N ALA A 52 -0.81 5.63 -20.47
CA ALA A 52 0.35 5.25 -21.28
C ALA A 52 1.17 6.48 -21.72
N ALA A 53 0.50 7.59 -22.01
CA ALA A 53 1.17 8.85 -22.38
C ALA A 53 2.01 9.41 -21.22
N ASP A 54 1.49 9.35 -19.99
CA ASP A 54 2.23 9.82 -18.80
C ASP A 54 3.36 8.86 -18.41
N ALA A 55 3.18 7.56 -18.63
CA ALA A 55 4.25 6.57 -18.48
C ALA A 55 5.42 6.84 -19.44
N GLU A 56 5.16 7.17 -20.70
CA GLU A 56 6.21 7.57 -21.64
C GLU A 56 6.86 8.89 -21.25
N ARG A 57 6.08 9.88 -20.81
CA ARG A 57 6.63 11.13 -20.26
C ARG A 57 7.56 10.85 -19.08
N PHE A 58 7.17 9.99 -18.15
CA PHE A 58 8.01 9.63 -17.00
C PHE A 58 9.34 9.02 -17.42
N LYS A 59 9.38 8.16 -18.46
CA LYS A 59 10.65 7.59 -18.97
C LYS A 59 11.60 8.67 -19.51
N ILE A 60 11.05 9.74 -20.09
CA ILE A 60 11.83 10.86 -20.65
C ILE A 60 12.32 11.79 -19.55
N THR A 61 11.46 12.15 -18.58
CA THR A 61 11.72 13.27 -17.64
C THR A 61 11.97 12.84 -16.19
N GLY A 62 11.52 11.66 -15.79
CA GLY A 62 11.57 11.18 -14.40
C GLY A 62 12.47 9.95 -14.19
N GLY A 63 12.72 9.14 -15.22
CA GLY A 63 13.30 7.80 -15.08
C GLY A 63 14.82 7.67 -15.15
N ARG A 64 15.56 8.68 -15.63
CA ARG A 64 17.01 8.56 -15.90
C ARG A 64 17.93 9.39 -15.00
N GLU A 65 17.45 10.50 -14.44
CA GLU A 65 18.32 11.49 -13.75
C GLU A 65 17.92 11.81 -12.31
N ARG A 66 16.73 11.42 -11.85
CA ARG A 66 16.30 11.71 -10.47
C ARG A 66 16.76 10.62 -9.51
N SER A 67 17.58 11.01 -8.55
CA SER A 67 17.92 10.18 -7.40
C SER A 67 16.75 10.13 -6.42
N GLY A 68 16.41 8.94 -5.93
CA GLY A 68 15.37 8.77 -4.91
C GLY A 68 14.49 7.55 -5.13
N HIS A 69 13.60 7.30 -4.18
CA HIS A 69 12.64 6.20 -4.26
C HIS A 69 11.62 6.46 -5.38
N PRO A 70 11.28 5.48 -6.24
CA PRO A 70 10.43 5.72 -7.41
C PRO A 70 9.06 6.33 -7.11
N LEU A 71 8.46 6.01 -5.95
CA LEU A 71 7.17 6.59 -5.56
C LEU A 71 7.26 8.08 -5.25
N VAL A 72 8.38 8.53 -4.67
CA VAL A 72 8.63 9.96 -4.39
C VAL A 72 8.78 10.71 -5.71
N VAL A 73 9.64 10.19 -6.60
CA VAL A 73 9.87 10.78 -7.91
C VAL A 73 8.58 10.88 -8.72
N LEU A 74 7.73 9.86 -8.66
CA LEU A 74 6.45 9.87 -9.36
C LEU A 74 5.44 10.86 -8.75
N ALA A 75 5.37 10.95 -7.42
CA ALA A 75 4.47 11.88 -6.73
C ALA A 75 4.75 13.34 -7.11
N GLU A 76 6.03 13.71 -7.26
CA GLU A 76 6.44 15.06 -7.70
C GLU A 76 5.94 15.43 -9.10
N MET A 77 5.65 14.45 -9.95
CA MET A 77 5.16 14.69 -11.31
C MET A 77 3.69 15.14 -11.33
N ASN A 78 2.97 15.03 -10.21
CA ASN A 78 1.57 15.44 -10.08
C ASN A 78 0.63 14.84 -11.16
N TYR A 79 0.92 13.60 -11.59
CA TYR A 79 0.05 12.89 -12.51
C TYR A 79 -1.30 12.59 -11.87
N ARG A 80 -2.34 12.56 -12.70
CA ARG A 80 -3.69 12.20 -12.29
C ARG A 80 -4.15 10.99 -13.05
N SER A 81 -4.89 10.12 -12.37
CA SER A 81 -5.54 8.97 -12.96
C SER A 81 -6.37 9.39 -14.19
N PRO A 82 -6.35 8.59 -15.28
CA PRO A 82 -7.21 8.82 -16.43
C PRO A 82 -8.69 8.48 -16.16
N GLN A 83 -9.00 7.93 -14.99
CA GLN A 83 -10.36 7.62 -14.55
C GLN A 83 -11.15 8.90 -14.25
N ALA A 84 -12.47 8.75 -14.12
CA ALA A 84 -13.41 9.87 -13.97
C ALA A 84 -13.15 10.72 -12.72
N ASP A 85 -12.67 10.10 -11.64
CA ASP A 85 -12.35 10.76 -10.37
C ASP A 85 -11.06 11.61 -10.42
N ARG A 86 -10.23 11.41 -11.44
CA ARG A 86 -8.98 12.16 -11.69
C ARG A 86 -8.07 12.16 -10.45
N GLN A 87 -8.03 11.04 -9.71
CA GLN A 87 -7.27 10.90 -8.48
C GLN A 87 -5.81 11.30 -8.69
N LEU A 88 -5.28 12.12 -7.78
CA LEU A 88 -3.87 12.53 -7.80
C LEU A 88 -3.00 11.34 -7.36
N LEU A 89 -1.94 11.05 -8.11
CA LEU A 89 -0.93 10.05 -7.72
C LEU A 89 0.09 10.69 -6.78
N ASP A 90 -0.37 11.19 -5.63
CA ASP A 90 0.52 11.70 -4.58
C ASP A 90 1.23 10.55 -3.84
N LEU A 91 2.18 10.90 -2.97
CA LEU A 91 2.98 9.91 -2.25
C LEU A 91 2.10 8.99 -1.38
N GLU A 92 1.04 9.55 -0.79
CA GLU A 92 0.12 8.82 0.07
C GLU A 92 -0.66 7.75 -0.72
N THR A 93 -1.25 8.14 -1.85
CA THR A 93 -1.94 7.24 -2.77
C THR A 93 -1.01 6.15 -3.28
N LEU A 94 0.20 6.51 -3.69
CA LEU A 94 1.20 5.57 -4.20
C LEU A 94 1.70 4.59 -3.12
N THR A 95 1.82 5.05 -1.87
CA THR A 95 2.27 4.19 -0.76
C THR A 95 1.18 3.20 -0.36
N ARG A 96 -0.09 3.62 -0.33
CA ARG A 96 -1.22 2.69 -0.12
C ARG A 96 -1.30 1.65 -1.23
N TRP A 97 -1.19 2.11 -2.47
CA TRP A 97 -1.21 1.23 -3.65
C TRP A 97 -0.09 0.17 -3.60
N ILE A 98 1.16 0.55 -3.28
CA ILE A 98 2.24 -0.45 -3.25
C ILE A 98 2.09 -1.43 -2.07
N ALA A 99 1.54 -0.98 -0.94
CA ALA A 99 1.25 -1.85 0.20
C ALA A 99 0.23 -2.93 -0.18
N GLU A 100 -0.83 -2.55 -0.90
CA GLU A 100 -1.80 -3.51 -1.46
C GLU A 100 -1.14 -4.50 -2.42
N LYS A 101 -0.23 -4.04 -3.30
CA LYS A 101 0.50 -4.91 -4.23
C LYS A 101 1.41 -5.91 -3.53
N ALA A 102 1.99 -5.51 -2.40
CA ALA A 102 2.81 -6.35 -1.56
C ALA A 102 2.01 -7.21 -0.57
N ALA A 103 0.68 -7.06 -0.52
CA ALA A 103 -0.18 -7.66 0.50
C ALA A 103 0.27 -7.31 1.94
N LEU A 104 0.77 -6.09 2.14
CA LEU A 104 1.17 -5.56 3.44
C LEU A 104 0.18 -4.48 3.92
N PRO A 105 -0.03 -4.34 5.24
CA PRO A 105 -0.80 -3.22 5.77
C PRO A 105 -0.13 -1.88 5.47
N TYR A 106 -0.93 -0.89 5.07
CA TYR A 106 -0.46 0.50 5.03
C TYR A 106 -0.33 1.05 6.45
N PHE A 107 0.80 1.70 6.75
CA PHE A 107 1.07 2.32 8.05
C PHE A 107 1.48 3.78 7.86
N HIS A 108 0.67 4.70 8.40
CA HIS A 108 1.00 6.12 8.43
C HIS A 108 1.84 6.44 9.66
N ILE A 109 3.10 6.86 9.46
CA ILE A 109 4.00 7.19 10.57
C ILE A 109 3.66 8.58 11.08
N ASP A 110 3.21 8.64 12.34
CA ASP A 110 3.08 9.88 13.08
C ASP A 110 4.36 10.10 13.90
N PRO A 111 5.23 11.06 13.51
CA PRO A 111 6.53 11.25 14.16
C PRO A 111 6.41 11.61 15.65
N LEU A 112 5.26 12.11 16.10
CA LEU A 112 5.02 12.45 17.50
C LEU A 112 4.63 11.24 18.36
N LYS A 113 4.24 10.13 17.73
CA LYS A 113 3.82 8.90 18.43
C LYS A 113 4.90 7.83 18.46
N VAL A 114 5.93 7.94 17.61
CA VAL A 114 7.02 6.96 17.58
C VAL A 114 7.97 7.23 18.74
N ASP A 115 8.13 6.23 19.61
CA ASP A 115 9.14 6.23 20.65
C ASP A 115 10.50 5.85 20.06
N PHE A 116 11.20 6.84 19.50
CA PHE A 116 12.52 6.64 18.91
C PHE A 116 13.57 6.15 19.91
N THR A 117 13.37 6.37 21.22
CA THR A 117 14.34 5.93 22.25
C THR A 117 14.35 4.41 22.41
N ARG A 118 13.21 3.76 22.22
CA ARG A 118 13.11 2.29 22.26
C ARG A 118 13.45 1.64 20.92
N VAL A 119 13.20 2.35 19.82
CA VAL A 119 13.42 1.86 18.45
C VAL A 119 14.91 1.66 18.13
N VAL A 120 15.80 2.49 18.68
CA VAL A 120 17.26 2.40 18.44
C VAL A 120 17.90 1.14 19.03
N ASP A 121 17.27 0.49 20.01
CA ASP A 121 17.77 -0.75 20.62
C ASP A 121 17.50 -1.99 19.76
N VAL A 122 16.61 -1.89 18.77
CA VAL A 122 16.23 -3.04 17.91
C VAL A 122 17.28 -3.28 16.82
N MET A 123 17.78 -2.20 16.21
CA MET A 123 18.71 -2.30 15.09
C MET A 123 19.55 -1.02 14.93
N SER A 124 20.74 -1.17 14.35
CA SER A 124 21.56 -0.01 14.01
C SER A 124 20.92 0.85 12.93
N SER A 125 21.17 2.16 12.97
CA SER A 125 20.73 3.10 11.93
C SER A 125 21.25 2.72 10.53
N SER A 126 22.47 2.17 10.44
CA SER A 126 23.03 1.66 9.18
C SER A 126 22.21 0.51 8.61
N TYR A 127 21.83 -0.46 9.44
CA TYR A 127 21.00 -1.60 9.05
C TYR A 127 19.61 -1.15 8.57
N ALA A 128 18.96 -0.27 9.34
CA ALA A 128 17.68 0.35 8.99
C ALA A 128 17.76 1.07 7.62
N THR A 129 18.83 1.81 7.38
CA THR A 129 19.07 2.52 6.10
C THR A 129 19.30 1.56 4.94
N THR A 130 20.14 0.52 5.14
CA THR A 130 20.47 -0.48 4.11
C THR A 130 19.24 -1.23 3.61
N TYR A 131 18.29 -1.53 4.49
CA TYR A 131 17.04 -2.23 4.12
C TYR A 131 15.83 -1.30 3.96
N SER A 132 16.00 -0.01 4.22
CA SER A 132 14.93 0.99 4.19
C SER A 132 13.73 0.58 5.05
N ILE A 133 14.04 0.17 6.28
CA ILE A 133 13.09 -0.27 7.30
C ILE A 133 13.16 0.64 8.53
N LEU A 134 12.06 0.73 9.26
CA LEU A 134 11.95 1.52 10.47
C LEU A 134 11.06 0.78 11.49
N PRO A 135 11.55 0.46 12.69
CA PRO A 135 10.68 -0.01 13.76
C PRO A 135 9.72 1.10 14.18
N VAL A 136 8.42 0.77 14.27
CA VAL A 136 7.35 1.76 14.54
C VAL A 136 6.54 1.45 15.79
N ALA A 137 6.58 0.20 16.28
CA ALA A 137 5.96 -0.18 17.54
C ALA A 137 6.67 -1.39 18.16
N MET A 138 6.62 -1.51 19.49
CA MET A 138 7.29 -2.58 20.24
C MET A 138 6.45 -3.01 21.44
N THR A 139 6.21 -4.31 21.55
CA THR A 139 5.75 -5.00 22.75
C THR A 139 6.91 -5.78 23.38
N PRO A 140 6.74 -6.41 24.56
CA PRO A 140 7.79 -7.26 25.13
C PRO A 140 8.17 -8.47 24.26
N THR A 141 7.32 -8.88 23.32
CA THR A 141 7.51 -10.10 22.52
C THR A 141 7.53 -9.85 21.01
N GLU A 142 7.15 -8.66 20.56
CA GLU A 142 6.98 -8.36 19.13
C GLU A 142 7.49 -6.95 18.79
N VAL A 143 8.03 -6.82 17.58
CA VAL A 143 8.41 -5.54 16.99
C VAL A 143 7.67 -5.39 15.67
N THR A 144 7.01 -4.25 15.49
CA THR A 144 6.40 -3.87 14.20
C THR A 144 7.39 -3.03 13.41
N ILE A 145 7.66 -3.43 12.17
CA ILE A 145 8.62 -2.78 11.28
C ILE A 145 7.89 -2.28 10.03
N ALA A 146 8.02 -0.99 9.75
CA ALA A 146 7.60 -0.39 8.49
C ALA A 146 8.73 -0.50 7.45
N THR A 147 8.38 -0.70 6.18
CA THR A 147 9.34 -0.74 5.06
C THR A 147 8.86 0.12 3.91
N SER A 148 9.77 0.86 3.28
CA SER A 148 9.49 1.49 1.97
C SER A 148 9.79 0.57 0.80
N GLU A 149 10.47 -0.55 1.05
CA GLU A 149 10.97 -1.50 0.05
C GLU A 149 10.33 -2.89 0.30
N PRO A 150 9.02 -3.06 0.04
CA PRO A 150 8.28 -4.25 0.46
C PRO A 150 8.71 -5.55 -0.23
N PHE A 151 9.46 -5.47 -1.33
CA PHE A 151 9.99 -6.62 -2.07
C PHE A 151 11.47 -6.90 -1.76
N LEU A 152 12.09 -6.08 -0.90
CA LEU A 152 13.45 -6.28 -0.42
C LEU A 152 13.40 -7.20 0.82
N THR A 153 13.64 -8.49 0.58
CA THR A 153 13.62 -9.55 1.60
C THR A 153 15.01 -9.84 2.16
N GLY A 154 15.08 -10.57 3.28
CA GLY A 154 16.34 -11.12 3.81
C GLY A 154 16.89 -10.39 5.03
N TRP A 155 16.19 -9.35 5.49
CA TRP A 155 16.47 -8.66 6.76
C TRP A 155 15.64 -9.20 7.93
N ASP A 156 14.58 -9.95 7.64
CA ASP A 156 13.51 -10.38 8.55
C ASP A 156 13.68 -11.82 9.07
N ARG A 157 14.92 -12.34 9.06
CA ARG A 157 15.23 -13.72 9.44
C ARG A 157 15.56 -13.88 10.92
#